data_AF-A0A952R8M7-F1
#
_entry.id   AF-A0A952R8M7-F1
#
_cell.length_a   1.000
_cell.length_b   1.000
_cell.length_c   1.000
_cell.angle_alpha   90.00
_cell.angle_beta   90.00
_cell.angle_gamma   90.00
#
_symmetry.space_group_name_H-M   'P 1'
#
loop_
_entity.id
_entity.type
_entity.pdbx_description
1 polymer ?
#
loop_
_entity_poly.entity_id
_entity_poly.type
_entity_poly.pdbx_seq_one_letter_code
_entity_poly.pdbx_strand_id
1 'polypeptide(L)'
;MSRWVTLLAAVLAFALSPAALAAGDGDHHGINWYYGNLAEKEELEEPNLLFRPKGMPSPVSALVINSVILYFLIFKFGAAPIREALKKRKQGIMAGMDEAARMKREAAEQLAGFEAKLKHIEDEVERVKLEVRQVAESEREAILREARERRERMEREAKLLVEQELKAAREALHQRAVRSAIGSATELLTKQLSAADQQRLAEEYLASLDRAIITKGGAA
;
A
#
# COMPACT_ATOMS: atom_id res chain seq x y z
N MET A 1 -22.72 -40.74 -38.97
CA MET A 1 -22.09 -40.89 -40.29
C MET A 1 -22.87 -40.04 -41.27
N SER A 2 -22.21 -39.09 -41.94
CA SER A 2 -22.89 -38.06 -42.73
C SER A 2 -23.52 -38.68 -43.99
N ARG A 3 -24.77 -38.29 -44.28
CA ARG A 3 -25.55 -38.71 -45.47
C ARG A 3 -24.78 -38.54 -46.79
N TRP A 4 -23.79 -37.66 -46.80
CA TRP A 4 -22.89 -37.44 -47.93
C TRP A 4 -21.88 -38.57 -48.15
N VAL A 5 -21.43 -39.27 -47.11
CA VAL A 5 -20.54 -40.44 -47.25
C VAL A 5 -21.28 -41.62 -47.83
N THR A 6 -22.54 -41.83 -47.43
CA THR A 6 -23.40 -42.85 -48.03
C THR A 6 -23.76 -42.52 -49.47
N LEU A 7 -23.94 -41.24 -49.80
CA LEU A 7 -24.17 -40.81 -51.19
C LEU A 7 -22.90 -40.95 -52.04
N LEU A 8 -21.71 -40.61 -51.53
CA LEU A 8 -20.45 -40.80 -52.25
C LEU A 8 -20.12 -42.28 -52.43
N ALA A 9 -20.34 -43.11 -51.42
CA ALA A 9 -20.19 -44.55 -51.52
C ALA A 9 -21.23 -45.18 -52.46
N ALA A 10 -22.47 -44.67 -52.48
CA ALA A 10 -23.50 -45.12 -53.41
C ALA A 10 -23.19 -44.71 -54.86
N VAL A 11 -22.70 -43.48 -55.09
CA VAL A 11 -22.23 -43.03 -56.41
C VAL A 11 -21.01 -43.83 -56.85
N LEU A 12 -20.12 -44.16 -55.92
CA LEU A 12 -18.98 -45.02 -56.20
C LEU A 12 -19.39 -46.46 -56.53
N ALA A 13 -20.32 -47.03 -55.76
CA ALA A 13 -20.85 -48.38 -56.01
C ALA A 13 -21.68 -48.45 -57.30
N PHE A 14 -22.38 -47.36 -57.66
CA PHE A 14 -23.09 -47.21 -58.93
C PHE A 14 -22.14 -47.06 -60.11
N ALA A 15 -21.04 -46.32 -59.94
CA ALA A 15 -19.98 -46.19 -60.94
C ALA A 15 -19.14 -47.47 -61.11
N LEU A 16 -19.12 -48.35 -60.10
CA LEU A 16 -18.41 -49.63 -60.12
C LEU A 16 -19.30 -50.83 -60.52
N SER A 17 -20.62 -50.63 -60.71
CA SER A 17 -21.54 -51.70 -61.08
C SER A 17 -21.61 -51.86 -62.62
N PRO A 18 -21.27 -53.02 -63.19
CA PRO A 18 -21.29 -53.22 -64.65
C PRO A 18 -22.71 -53.17 -65.24
N ALA A 19 -23.73 -53.44 -64.43
CA ALA A 19 -25.10 -53.60 -64.88
C ALA A 19 -25.88 -52.27 -64.99
N ALA A 20 -25.44 -51.20 -64.33
CA ALA A 20 -26.15 -49.92 -64.35
C ALA A 20 -26.01 -49.15 -65.68
N LEU A 21 -25.09 -49.53 -66.56
CA LEU A 21 -24.85 -48.89 -67.85
C LEU A 21 -25.05 -49.83 -69.05
N ALA A 22 -25.80 -50.92 -68.86
CA ALA A 22 -26.20 -51.84 -69.94
C ALA A 22 -27.70 -51.75 -70.29
N ALA A 23 -28.45 -50.79 -69.71
CA ALA A 23 -29.86 -50.56 -70.02
C ALA A 23 -30.01 -49.29 -70.87
N GLY A 24 -29.70 -49.42 -72.17
CA GLY A 24 -29.89 -48.39 -73.17
C GLY A 24 -29.69 -49.00 -74.54
N ASP A 25 -30.79 -49.53 -75.11
CA ASP A 25 -30.85 -50.11 -76.45
C ASP A 25 -30.61 -48.99 -77.48
N GLY A 26 -29.48 -49.03 -78.17
CA GLY A 26 -29.09 -48.02 -79.15
C GLY A 26 -27.58 -47.95 -79.37
N ASP A 27 -27.17 -48.06 -80.64
CA ASP A 27 -25.79 -48.01 -81.14
C ASP A 27 -24.97 -46.86 -80.52
N HIS A 28 -24.17 -47.16 -79.51
CA HIS A 28 -23.25 -46.19 -78.92
C HIS A 28 -21.86 -46.80 -78.71
N HIS A 29 -20.85 -46.12 -79.26
CA HIS A 29 -19.44 -46.36 -78.98
C HIS A 29 -19.23 -46.42 -77.45
N GLY A 30 -19.14 -47.64 -76.92
CA GLY A 30 -19.01 -47.88 -75.49
C GLY A 30 -17.74 -47.24 -74.95
N ILE A 31 -17.89 -46.34 -73.97
CA ILE A 31 -16.78 -45.70 -73.27
C ILE A 31 -15.91 -46.81 -72.65
N ASN A 32 -14.67 -46.94 -73.11
CA ASN A 32 -13.71 -47.90 -72.59
C ASN A 32 -13.10 -47.39 -71.29
N TRP A 33 -13.71 -47.73 -70.15
CA TRP A 33 -13.28 -47.30 -68.82
C TRP A 33 -11.94 -47.89 -68.36
N TYR A 34 -11.41 -48.87 -69.07
CA TYR A 34 -10.12 -49.47 -68.76
C TYR A 34 -8.98 -48.68 -69.43
N TYR A 35 -9.08 -48.37 -70.72
CA TYR A 35 -7.99 -47.71 -71.47
C TYR A 35 -8.21 -46.22 -71.81
N GLY A 36 -9.37 -45.65 -71.46
CA GLY A 36 -9.73 -44.28 -71.84
C GLY A 36 -10.01 -44.15 -73.35
N ASN A 37 -10.28 -42.92 -73.80
CA ASN A 37 -10.73 -42.62 -75.18
C ASN A 37 -9.63 -42.75 -76.27
N LEU A 38 -8.51 -43.42 -75.98
CA LEU A 38 -7.30 -43.47 -76.82
C LEU A 38 -6.84 -44.89 -77.18
N ALA A 39 -7.58 -45.93 -76.80
CA ALA A 39 -7.22 -47.30 -77.17
C ALA A 39 -7.97 -47.74 -78.43
N GLU A 40 -7.25 -47.75 -79.55
CA GLU A 40 -7.66 -48.44 -80.77
C GLU A 40 -7.69 -49.94 -80.50
N LYS A 41 -8.81 -50.58 -80.86
CA LYS A 41 -9.10 -51.99 -80.63
C LYS A 41 -8.29 -52.85 -81.60
N GLU A 42 -7.04 -53.16 -81.28
CA GLU A 42 -6.39 -54.34 -81.83
C GLU A 42 -6.29 -55.43 -80.77
N GLU A 43 -6.52 -56.67 -81.21
CA GLU A 43 -6.75 -57.89 -80.44
C GLU A 43 -5.74 -58.06 -79.29
N LEU A 44 -6.17 -57.77 -78.07
CA LEU A 44 -5.40 -58.04 -76.87
C LEU A 44 -6.26 -58.88 -75.94
N GLU A 45 -5.91 -60.16 -75.80
CA GLU A 45 -6.44 -61.07 -74.78
C GLU A 45 -6.39 -60.36 -73.42
N GLU A 46 -7.55 -60.18 -72.78
CA GLU A 46 -7.68 -59.42 -71.54
C GLU A 46 -6.82 -60.06 -70.44
N PRO A 47 -5.69 -59.45 -70.03
CA PRO A 47 -4.91 -60.03 -68.96
C PRO A 47 -5.55 -59.67 -67.62
N ASN A 48 -5.64 -60.69 -66.75
CA ASN A 48 -6.11 -60.54 -65.37
C ASN A 48 -5.40 -59.37 -64.66
N LEU A 49 -6.18 -58.57 -63.93
CA LEU A 49 -5.79 -57.36 -63.20
C LEU A 49 -4.51 -57.47 -62.35
N LEU A 50 -4.08 -58.68 -61.99
CA LEU A 50 -2.92 -58.93 -61.12
C LEU A 50 -1.62 -59.25 -61.87
N PHE A 51 -1.65 -59.63 -63.16
CA PHE A 51 -0.45 -60.06 -63.90
C PHE A 51 -0.36 -59.40 -65.27
N ARG A 52 0.34 -58.26 -65.34
CA ARG A 52 0.43 -57.43 -66.55
C ARG A 52 1.84 -57.45 -67.17
N PRO A 53 1.98 -57.71 -68.49
CA PRO A 53 3.27 -57.56 -69.17
C PRO A 53 3.70 -56.08 -69.28
N LYS A 54 5.01 -55.84 -69.35
CA LYS A 54 5.60 -54.48 -69.38
C LYS A 54 5.35 -53.83 -70.75
N GLY A 55 4.60 -52.72 -70.81
CA GLY A 55 4.43 -51.92 -72.04
C GLY A 55 3.05 -51.27 -72.29
N MET A 56 1.98 -51.63 -71.57
CA MET A 56 0.63 -51.07 -71.78
C MET A 56 0.38 -49.75 -71.00
N PRO A 57 -0.56 -48.87 -71.38
CA PRO A 57 -0.96 -47.70 -70.57
C PRO A 57 -1.71 -48.14 -69.29
N SER A 58 -1.51 -47.45 -68.16
CA SER A 58 -2.17 -47.80 -66.88
C SER A 58 -3.69 -47.67 -67.01
N PRO A 59 -4.49 -48.62 -66.47
CA PRO A 59 -5.93 -48.50 -66.53
C PRO A 59 -6.44 -47.27 -65.78
N VAL A 60 -7.30 -46.47 -66.42
CA VAL A 60 -7.87 -45.25 -65.81
C VAL A 60 -8.73 -45.61 -64.60
N SER A 61 -9.42 -46.75 -64.65
CA SER A 61 -10.20 -47.30 -63.53
C SER A 61 -9.37 -47.51 -62.26
N ALA A 62 -8.14 -48.02 -62.38
CA ALA A 62 -7.24 -48.22 -61.24
C ALA A 62 -6.80 -46.88 -60.62
N LEU A 63 -6.58 -45.85 -61.43
CA LEU A 63 -6.28 -44.49 -60.94
C LEU A 63 -7.48 -43.88 -60.23
N VAL A 64 -8.69 -44.00 -60.78
CA VAL A 64 -9.91 -43.47 -60.17
C VAL A 64 -10.19 -44.15 -58.82
N ILE A 65 -10.07 -45.48 -58.75
CA ILE A 65 -10.24 -46.24 -57.49
C ILE A 65 -9.19 -45.80 -56.46
N ASN A 66 -7.92 -45.67 -56.86
CA ASN A 66 -6.86 -45.20 -55.97
C ASN A 66 -7.12 -43.77 -55.47
N SER A 67 -7.46 -42.84 -56.36
CA SER A 67 -7.80 -41.46 -55.98
C SER A 67 -8.98 -41.42 -55.01
N VAL A 68 -10.02 -42.22 -55.23
CA VAL A 68 -11.17 -42.28 -54.32
C VAL A 68 -10.78 -42.83 -52.96
N ILE A 69 -10.01 -43.92 -52.90
CA ILE A 69 -9.54 -44.49 -51.63
C ILE A 69 -8.69 -43.46 -50.88
N LEU A 70 -7.80 -42.76 -51.59
CA LEU A 70 -6.98 -41.69 -51.03
C LEU A 70 -7.84 -40.54 -50.47
N TYR A 71 -8.81 -40.04 -51.24
CA TYR A 71 -9.73 -39.00 -50.77
C TYR A 71 -10.54 -39.47 -49.56
N PHE A 72 -11.04 -40.71 -49.59
CA PHE A 72 -11.76 -41.28 -48.46
C PHE A 72 -10.90 -41.33 -47.19
N LEU A 73 -9.64 -41.77 -47.31
CA LEU A 73 -8.69 -41.77 -46.20
C LEU A 73 -8.42 -40.36 -45.67
N ILE A 74 -8.16 -39.39 -46.56
CA ILE A 74 -7.92 -37.99 -46.19
C ILE A 74 -9.13 -37.38 -45.49
N PHE A 75 -10.35 -37.59 -46.00
CA PHE A 75 -11.55 -37.05 -45.36
C PHE A 75 -11.86 -37.75 -44.05
N LYS A 76 -11.67 -39.08 -43.96
CA LYS A 76 -11.95 -39.86 -42.75
C LYS A 76 -10.96 -39.53 -41.62
N PHE A 77 -9.67 -39.40 -41.93
CA PHE A 77 -8.62 -39.16 -40.94
C PHE A 77 -8.27 -37.68 -40.76
N GLY A 78 -8.36 -36.86 -41.80
CA GLY A 78 -7.98 -35.44 -41.78
C GLY A 78 -9.06 -34.49 -41.26
N ALA A 79 -10.34 -34.82 -41.38
CA ALA A 79 -11.42 -33.93 -40.92
C ALA A 79 -11.44 -33.76 -39.38
N ALA A 80 -11.05 -34.78 -38.62
CA ALA A 80 -11.00 -34.74 -37.17
C ALA A 80 -9.89 -33.78 -36.63
N PRO A 81 -8.61 -33.94 -36.99
CA PRO A 81 -7.54 -33.06 -36.50
C PRO A 81 -7.70 -31.61 -36.96
N ILE A 82 -8.22 -31.36 -38.18
CA ILE A 82 -8.45 -29.99 -38.67
C ILE A 82 -9.53 -29.28 -37.85
N ARG A 83 -10.64 -29.97 -37.55
CA ARG A 83 -11.71 -29.40 -36.71
C ARG A 83 -11.23 -29.13 -35.29
N GLU A 84 -10.45 -30.04 -34.72
CA GLU A 84 -9.90 -29.87 -33.38
C GLU A 84 -8.90 -28.71 -33.33
N ALA A 85 -8.03 -28.56 -34.34
CA ALA A 85 -7.11 -27.42 -34.42
C ALA A 85 -7.83 -26.08 -34.53
N LEU A 86 -8.88 -25.98 -35.36
CA LEU A 86 -9.70 -24.77 -35.47
C LEU A 86 -10.47 -24.47 -34.19
N LYS A 87 -11.01 -25.50 -33.53
CA LYS A 87 -11.68 -25.37 -32.23
C LYS A 87 -10.71 -24.88 -31.15
N LYS A 88 -9.51 -25.47 -31.06
CA LYS A 88 -8.45 -25.06 -30.13
C LYS A 88 -8.01 -23.61 -30.38
N ARG A 89 -7.86 -23.21 -31.65
CA ARG A 89 -7.53 -21.82 -32.01
C ARG A 89 -8.64 -20.85 -31.59
N LYS A 90 -9.91 -21.18 -31.87
CA LYS A 90 -11.07 -20.39 -31.44
C LYS A 90 -11.10 -20.27 -29.91
N GLN A 91 -10.93 -21.38 -29.20
CA GLN A 91 -10.90 -21.39 -27.73
C GLN A 91 -9.74 -20.55 -27.18
N GLY A 92 -8.55 -20.61 -27.76
CA GLY A 92 -7.42 -19.79 -27.35
C GLY A 92 -7.67 -18.28 -27.55
N ILE A 93 -8.30 -17.90 -28.67
CA ILE A 93 -8.68 -16.49 -28.90
C ILE A 93 -9.74 -16.03 -27.91
N MET A 94 -10.78 -16.83 -27.68
CA MET A 94 -11.83 -16.50 -26.69
C MET A 94 -11.25 -16.41 -25.28
N ALA A 95 -10.41 -17.37 -24.88
CA ALA A 95 -9.74 -17.34 -23.58
C ALA A 95 -8.85 -16.10 -23.42
N GLY A 96 -8.09 -15.72 -24.46
CA GLY A 96 -7.27 -14.51 -24.44
C GLY A 96 -8.10 -13.23 -24.37
N MET A 97 -9.26 -13.18 -25.05
CA MET A 97 -10.20 -12.06 -24.94
C MET A 97 -10.83 -11.96 -23.55
N ASP A 98 -11.24 -13.09 -22.97
CA ASP A 98 -11.80 -13.16 -21.62
C ASP A 98 -10.77 -12.75 -20.57
N GLU A 99 -9.52 -13.20 -20.71
CA GLU A 99 -8.41 -12.83 -19.84
C GLU A 99 -8.07 -11.33 -19.95
N ALA A 100 -8.00 -10.78 -21.16
CA ALA A 100 -7.80 -9.35 -21.36
C ALA A 100 -8.95 -8.51 -20.77
N ALA A 101 -10.19 -8.97 -20.94
CA ALA A 101 -11.36 -8.33 -20.34
C ALA A 101 -11.31 -8.39 -18.80
N ARG A 102 -10.91 -9.53 -18.23
CA ARG A 102 -10.72 -9.71 -16.79
C ARG A 102 -9.64 -8.78 -16.25
N MET A 103 -8.45 -8.77 -16.85
CA MET A 103 -7.36 -7.89 -16.45
C MET A 103 -7.76 -6.41 -16.52
N LYS A 104 -8.51 -6.00 -17.55
CA LYS A 104 -9.01 -4.63 -17.66
C LYS A 104 -9.99 -4.28 -16.54
N ARG A 105 -10.89 -5.20 -16.17
CA ARG A 105 -11.83 -5.00 -15.05
C ARG A 105 -11.10 -4.91 -13.72
N GLU A 106 -10.19 -5.84 -13.45
CA GLU A 106 -9.37 -5.84 -12.23
C GLU A 106 -8.53 -4.56 -12.11
N ALA A 107 -7.93 -4.09 -13.22
CA ALA A 107 -7.19 -2.84 -13.23
C ALA A 107 -8.09 -1.61 -12.97
N ALA A 108 -9.30 -1.59 -13.54
CA ALA A 108 -10.27 -0.52 -13.30
C ALA A 108 -10.77 -0.51 -11.85
N GLU A 109 -11.03 -1.68 -11.26
CA GLU A 109 -11.42 -1.82 -9.85
C GLU A 109 -10.29 -1.38 -8.91
N GLN A 110 -9.05 -1.77 -9.21
CA GLN A 110 -7.88 -1.32 -8.45
C GLN A 110 -7.70 0.20 -8.55
N LEU A 111 -7.84 0.78 -9.74
CA LEU A 111 -7.74 2.23 -9.94
C LEU A 111 -8.82 2.97 -9.14
N ALA A 112 -10.07 2.53 -9.22
CA ALA A 112 -11.17 3.10 -8.43
C ALA A 112 -10.90 2.98 -6.92
N GLY A 113 -10.33 1.86 -6.47
CA GLY A 113 -9.90 1.66 -5.09
C GLY A 113 -8.78 2.62 -4.66
N PHE A 114 -7.80 2.88 -5.54
CA PHE A 114 -6.74 3.85 -5.27
C PHE A 114 -7.25 5.29 -5.25
N GLU A 115 -8.13 5.68 -6.18
CA GLU A 115 -8.74 7.01 -6.19
C GLU A 115 -9.58 7.26 -4.93
N ALA A 116 -10.35 6.26 -4.47
CA ALA A 116 -11.10 6.36 -3.22
C ALA A 116 -10.17 6.52 -2.01
N LYS A 117 -9.06 5.77 -1.96
CA LYS A 117 -8.04 5.91 -0.92
C LYS A 117 -7.38 7.28 -0.94
N LEU A 118 -7.06 7.81 -2.12
CA LEU A 118 -6.47 9.15 -2.26
C LEU A 118 -7.40 10.23 -1.73
N LYS A 119 -8.69 10.19 -2.09
CA LYS A 119 -9.69 11.13 -1.55
C LYS A 119 -9.78 11.04 -0.03
N HIS A 120 -9.83 9.83 0.52
CA HIS A 120 -9.84 9.64 1.97
C HIS A 120 -8.57 10.19 2.62
N ILE A 121 -7.40 10.06 2.00
CA ILE A 121 -6.15 10.62 2.51
C ILE A 121 -6.20 12.15 2.50
N GLU A 122 -6.73 12.78 1.45
CA GLU A 122 -6.90 14.24 1.38
C GLU A 122 -7.77 14.75 2.52
N ASP A 123 -8.94 14.12 2.75
CA ASP A 123 -9.84 14.45 3.86
C ASP A 123 -9.15 14.25 5.22
N GLU A 124 -8.38 13.16 5.38
CA GLU A 124 -7.66 12.85 6.61
C GLU A 124 -6.56 13.90 6.88
N VAL A 125 -5.85 14.33 5.83
CA VAL A 125 -4.81 15.36 5.93
C VAL A 125 -5.41 16.69 6.32
N GLU A 126 -6.56 17.07 5.78
CA GLU A 126 -7.27 18.28 6.20
C GLU A 126 -7.70 18.19 7.67
N ARG A 127 -8.26 17.05 8.08
CA ARG A 127 -8.66 16.82 9.48
C ARG A 127 -7.46 16.94 10.42
N VAL A 128 -6.34 16.28 10.10
CA VAL A 128 -5.12 16.34 10.91
C VAL A 128 -4.56 17.76 10.95
N LYS A 129 -4.58 18.50 9.84
CA LYS A 129 -4.15 19.91 9.83
C LYS A 129 -5.00 20.78 10.76
N LEU A 130 -6.32 20.57 10.78
CA LEU A 130 -7.22 21.29 11.67
C LEU A 130 -6.97 20.94 13.14
N GLU A 131 -6.81 19.65 13.44
CA GLU A 131 -6.51 19.16 14.79
C GLU A 131 -5.17 19.71 15.30
N VAL A 132 -4.11 19.66 14.48
CA VAL A 132 -2.79 20.21 14.83
C VAL A 132 -2.87 21.72 15.09
N ARG A 133 -3.66 22.46 14.31
CA ARG A 133 -3.87 23.90 14.56
C ARG A 133 -4.57 24.14 15.89
N GLN A 134 -5.65 23.41 16.18
CA GLN A 134 -6.37 23.55 17.44
C GLN A 134 -5.50 23.21 18.65
N VAL A 135 -4.73 22.11 18.56
CA VAL A 135 -3.77 21.72 19.61
C VAL A 135 -2.71 22.80 19.78
N ALA A 136 -2.11 23.28 18.69
CA ALA A 136 -1.11 24.34 18.74
C ALA A 136 -1.63 25.65 19.35
N GLU A 137 -2.87 26.04 19.03
CA GLU A 137 -3.52 27.21 19.63
C GLU A 137 -3.75 27.01 21.14
N SER A 138 -4.29 25.85 21.53
CA SER A 138 -4.54 25.54 22.94
C SER A 138 -3.25 25.48 23.78
N GLU A 139 -2.18 24.89 23.23
CA GLU A 139 -0.87 24.81 23.85
C GLU A 139 -0.23 26.19 23.97
N ARG A 140 -0.34 27.01 22.91
CA ARG A 140 0.14 28.40 22.93
C ARG A 140 -0.57 29.20 24.02
N GLU A 141 -1.87 29.06 24.17
CA GLU A 141 -2.62 29.70 25.24
C GLU A 141 -2.20 29.20 26.62
N ALA A 142 -1.99 27.90 26.78
CA ALA A 142 -1.52 27.30 28.04
C ALA A 142 -0.15 27.86 28.44
N ILE A 143 0.82 27.86 27.51
CA ILE A 143 2.16 28.44 27.71
C ILE A 143 2.07 29.92 28.08
N LEU A 144 1.21 30.69 27.40
CA LEU A 144 1.03 32.12 27.69
C LEU A 144 0.39 32.36 29.07
N ARG A 145 -0.56 31.50 29.49
CA ARG A 145 -1.13 31.57 30.84
C ARG A 145 -0.09 31.24 31.90
N GLU A 146 0.62 30.13 31.75
CA GLU A 146 1.68 29.73 32.68
C GLU A 146 2.79 30.79 32.78
N ALA A 147 3.21 31.36 31.65
CA ALA A 147 4.21 32.43 31.64
C ALA A 147 3.74 33.68 32.40
N ARG A 148 2.46 34.05 32.30
CA ARG A 148 1.89 35.18 33.07
C ARG A 148 1.83 34.86 34.55
N GLU A 149 1.33 33.68 34.92
CA GLU A 149 1.26 33.26 36.33
C GLU A 149 2.66 33.20 36.97
N ARG A 150 3.64 32.66 36.22
CA ARG A 150 5.03 32.60 36.66
C ARG A 150 5.65 33.98 36.81
N ARG A 151 5.38 34.89 35.87
CA ARG A 151 5.80 36.29 35.97
C ARG A 151 5.22 36.95 37.20
N GLU A 152 3.92 36.84 37.44
CA GLU A 152 3.27 37.43 38.61
C GLU A 152 3.81 36.84 39.92
N ARG A 153 4.05 35.53 39.96
CA ARG A 153 4.65 34.86 41.12
C ARG A 153 6.05 35.40 41.39
N MET A 154 6.87 35.55 40.34
CA MET A 154 8.21 36.12 40.43
C MET A 154 8.18 37.58 40.88
N GLU A 155 7.25 38.40 40.38
CA GLU A 155 7.10 39.79 40.81
C GLU A 155 6.67 39.88 42.28
N ARG A 156 5.77 39.00 42.75
CA ARG A 156 5.39 38.92 44.17
C ARG A 156 6.57 38.51 45.04
N GLU A 157 7.30 37.46 44.66
CA GLU A 157 8.47 36.99 45.40
C GLU A 157 9.57 38.05 45.46
N ALA A 158 9.83 38.75 44.34
CA ALA A 158 10.81 39.83 44.30
C ALA A 158 10.42 41.00 45.22
N LYS A 159 9.14 41.39 45.24
CA LYS A 159 8.64 42.44 46.17
C LYS A 159 8.83 42.03 47.63
N LEU A 160 8.45 40.80 47.98
CA LEU A 160 8.63 40.27 49.34
C LEU A 160 10.10 40.23 49.74
N LEU A 161 10.99 39.81 48.83
CA LEU A 161 12.43 39.78 49.08
C LEU A 161 12.99 41.20 49.29
N VAL A 162 12.59 42.17 48.45
CA VAL A 162 12.99 43.57 48.61
C VAL A 162 12.51 44.14 49.93
N GLU A 163 11.28 43.85 50.35
CA GLU A 163 10.75 44.30 51.64
C GLU A 163 11.52 43.71 52.83
N GLN A 164 11.84 42.42 52.76
CA GLN A 164 12.66 41.74 53.77
C GLN A 164 14.06 42.34 53.85
N GLU A 165 14.70 42.57 52.71
CA GLU A 165 16.05 43.12 52.64
C GLU A 165 16.09 44.58 53.12
N LEU A 166 15.08 45.39 52.77
CA LEU A 166 14.93 46.74 53.29
C LEU A 166 14.75 46.75 54.82
N LYS A 167 13.99 45.80 55.37
CA LYS A 167 13.81 45.67 56.81
C LYS A 167 15.12 45.28 57.50
N ALA A 168 15.85 44.31 56.94
CA ALA A 168 17.16 43.89 57.44
C ALA A 168 18.19 45.03 57.38
N ALA A 169 18.23 45.77 56.27
CA ALA A 169 19.12 46.92 56.10
C ALA A 169 18.80 48.05 57.09
N ARG A 170 17.53 48.35 57.33
CA ARG A 170 17.11 49.34 58.35
C ARG A 170 17.54 48.93 59.75
N GLU A 171 17.34 47.67 60.12
CA GLU A 171 17.76 47.14 61.41
C GLU A 171 19.29 47.22 61.57
N ALA A 172 20.05 46.82 60.54
CA ALA A 172 21.50 46.93 60.54
C ALA A 172 21.99 48.38 60.68
N LEU A 173 21.37 49.33 59.98
CA LEU A 173 21.66 50.76 60.12
C LEU A 173 21.34 51.28 61.52
N HIS A 174 20.20 50.87 62.08
CA HIS A 174 19.80 51.25 63.44
C HIS A 174 20.80 50.74 64.48
N GLN A 175 21.20 49.46 64.41
CA GLN A 175 22.22 48.90 65.29
C GLN A 175 23.57 49.61 65.16
N ARG A 176 23.95 50.01 63.94
CA ARG A 176 25.20 50.75 63.70
C ARG A 176 25.14 52.17 64.25
N ALA A 177 24.00 52.85 64.13
CA ALA A 177 23.77 54.17 64.71
C ALA A 177 23.81 54.11 66.25
N VAL A 178 23.13 53.15 66.87
CA VAL A 178 23.15 52.93 68.33
C VAL A 178 24.57 52.66 68.81
N ARG A 179 25.31 51.77 68.14
CA ARG A 179 26.71 51.47 68.48
C ARG A 179 27.61 52.70 68.37
N SER A 180 27.42 53.52 67.34
CA SER A 180 28.17 54.77 67.17
C SER A 180 27.84 55.78 68.26
N ALA A 181 26.55 55.94 68.60
CA ALA A 181 26.11 56.86 69.66
C ALA A 181 26.66 56.44 71.03
N ILE A 182 26.61 55.15 71.36
CA ILE A 182 27.23 54.60 72.58
C ILE A 182 28.75 54.87 72.58
N GLY A 183 29.42 54.65 71.44
CA GLY A 183 30.85 54.94 71.30
C GLY A 183 31.18 56.41 71.59
N SER A 184 30.47 57.34 70.95
CA SER A 184 30.66 58.78 71.17
C SER A 184 30.30 59.22 72.60
N ALA A 185 29.22 58.69 73.18
CA ALA A 185 28.83 58.97 74.56
C ALA A 185 29.89 58.46 75.55
N THR A 186 30.44 57.26 75.32
CA THR A 186 31.51 56.68 76.14
C THR A 186 32.78 57.53 76.07
N GLU A 187 33.16 57.99 74.87
CA GLU A 187 34.32 58.85 74.68
C GLU A 187 34.15 60.21 75.37
N LEU A 188 32.96 60.82 75.27
CA LEU A 188 32.64 62.07 75.97
C LEU A 188 32.62 61.91 77.49
N LEU A 189 31.99 60.85 78.01
CA LEU A 189 31.96 60.53 79.44
C LEU A 189 33.37 60.33 79.99
N THR A 190 34.23 59.61 79.26
CA THR A 190 35.61 59.36 79.68
C THR A 190 36.44 60.65 79.71
N LYS A 191 36.19 61.60 78.78
CA LYS A 191 36.87 62.90 78.74
C LYS A 191 36.38 63.90 79.80
N GLN A 192 35.12 63.83 80.21
CA GLN A 192 34.51 64.79 81.13
C GLN A 192 34.35 64.29 82.58
N LEU A 193 34.74 63.05 82.87
CA LEU A 193 34.59 62.47 84.21
C LEU A 193 35.43 63.22 85.26
N SER A 194 34.79 63.75 86.30
CA SER A 194 35.47 64.39 87.43
C SER A 194 35.66 63.42 88.61
N ALA A 195 36.59 63.72 89.53
CA ALA A 195 36.80 62.92 90.74
C ALA A 195 35.54 62.88 91.65
N ALA A 196 34.72 63.95 91.63
CA ALA A 196 33.46 64.01 92.36
C ALA A 196 32.41 63.05 91.77
N ASP A 197 32.37 62.91 90.44
CA ASP A 197 31.46 61.97 89.78
C ASP A 197 31.82 60.51 90.07
N GLN A 198 33.12 60.18 90.14
CA GLN A 198 33.58 58.84 90.50
C GLN A 198 33.17 58.45 91.92
N GLN A 199 33.31 59.37 92.87
CA GLN A 199 32.91 59.16 94.27
C GLN A 199 31.39 58.96 94.39
N ARG A 200 30.60 59.81 93.72
CA ARG A 200 29.14 59.68 93.68
C ARG A 200 28.68 58.36 93.07
N LEU A 201 29.30 57.91 91.96
CA LEU A 201 29.01 56.63 91.33
C LEU A 201 29.36 55.43 92.24
N ALA A 202 30.44 55.52 93.01
CA ALA A 202 30.81 54.50 93.99
C ALA A 202 29.79 54.41 95.14
N GLU A 203 29.34 55.56 95.66
CA GLU A 203 28.29 55.62 96.68
C GLU A 203 26.94 55.09 96.17
N GLU A 204 26.53 55.45 94.94
CA GLU A 204 25.32 54.90 94.29
C GLU A 204 25.41 53.39 94.08
N TYR A 205 26.56 52.88 93.64
CA TYR A 205 26.77 51.43 93.46
C TYR A 205 26.66 50.69 94.80
N LEU A 206 27.32 51.19 95.85
CA LEU A 206 27.23 50.62 97.20
C LEU A 206 25.79 50.66 97.74
N ALA A 207 25.08 51.77 97.56
CA ALA A 207 23.66 51.89 97.94
C ALA A 207 22.75 50.96 97.14
N SER A 208 23.06 50.68 95.87
CA SER A 208 22.30 49.74 95.03
C SER A 208 22.49 48.28 95.47
N LEU A 209 23.70 47.91 95.87
CA LEU A 209 24.02 46.59 96.41
C LEU A 209 23.33 46.37 97.76
N ASP A 210 23.37 47.37 98.63
CA ASP A 210 22.70 47.32 99.92
C ASP A 210 21.18 47.15 99.75
N ARG A 211 20.59 47.91 98.81
CA ARG A 211 19.17 47.77 98.45
C ARG A 211 18.83 46.38 97.87
N ALA A 212 19.69 45.81 97.02
CA ALA A 212 19.49 44.48 96.44
C ALA A 212 19.65 43.35 97.47
N ILE A 213 20.50 43.55 98.48
CA ILE A 213 20.66 42.62 99.62
C ILE A 213 19.44 42.69 100.54
N ILE A 214 18.93 43.89 100.82
CA ILE A 214 17.72 44.09 101.63
C ILE A 214 16.48 43.49 100.95
N THR A 215 16.32 43.61 99.63
CA THR A 215 15.18 43.01 98.90
C THR A 215 15.25 41.49 98.80
N LYS A 216 16.45 40.90 98.77
CA LYS A 216 16.63 39.44 98.74
C LYS A 216 16.60 38.80 100.13
N GLY A 217 16.90 39.56 101.20
CA GLY A 217 16.82 39.14 102.60
C GLY A 217 15.45 39.27 103.25
N GLY A 218 14.51 40.03 102.65
CA GLY A 218 13.13 40.22 103.16
C GLY A 218 12.07 39.27 102.56
N ALA A 219 12.47 38.29 101.74
CA ALA A 219 11.60 37.29 101.12
C ALA A 219 11.95 35.85 101.57
N ALA A 220 12.27 35.68 102.85
CA ALA A 220 12.43 34.39 103.53
C ALA A 220 11.46 34.31 104.72
#